data_AF-A0A7W0ITJ9-F1
#
_entry.id   AF-A0A7W0ITJ9-F1
#
_cell.length_a   1.000
_cell.length_b   1.000
_cell.length_c   1.000
_cell.angle_alpha   90.00
_cell.angle_beta   90.00
_cell.angle_gamma   90.00
#
_symmetry.space_group_name_H-M   'P 1'
#
loop_
_entity.id
_entity.type
_entity.pdbx_description
1 polymer ?
#
loop_
_entity_poly.entity_id
_entity_poly.type
_entity_poly.pdbx_seq_one_letter_code
_entity_poly.pdbx_strand_id
1 'polypeptide(L)'
;MAKPTTIRIPEDLLNEINEFVQESKLDRSAYLREVLRKGFSIDKQDRLLLKYVQKELSQMEVCEELKWDPWKFLAQLKARNLYLNVEFEDWLDAAELPS
;
A
#
# COMPACT_ATOMS: atom_id res chain seq x y z
N MET A 1 -8.62 -21.90 2.00
CA MET A 1 -8.98 -22.48 0.68
C MET A 1 -9.12 -21.35 -0.33
N ALA A 2 -8.52 -21.47 -1.50
CA ALA A 2 -8.73 -20.48 -2.57
C ALA A 2 -10.11 -20.70 -3.20
N LYS A 3 -10.85 -19.62 -3.44
CA LYS A 3 -12.12 -19.67 -4.19
C LYS A 3 -11.85 -19.36 -5.66
N PRO A 4 -12.41 -20.12 -6.62
CA PRO A 4 -12.30 -19.77 -8.03
C PRO A 4 -13.03 -18.44 -8.27
N THR A 5 -12.42 -17.56 -9.07
CA THR A 5 -12.99 -16.25 -9.42
C THR A 5 -12.69 -15.98 -10.88
N THR A 6 -13.74 -15.67 -11.65
CA THR A 6 -13.63 -15.34 -13.07
C THR A 6 -13.68 -13.84 -13.23
N ILE A 7 -12.67 -13.28 -13.91
CA ILE A 7 -12.58 -11.86 -14.22
C ILE A 7 -12.45 -11.67 -15.74
N ARG A 8 -12.88 -10.52 -16.24
CA ARG A 8 -12.60 -10.09 -17.62
C ARG A 8 -11.42 -9.14 -17.58
N ILE A 9 -10.43 -9.38 -18.42
CA ILE A 9 -9.25 -8.52 -18.59
C ILE A 9 -9.06 -8.21 -20.08
N PRO A 10 -8.41 -7.09 -20.42
CA PRO A 10 -8.02 -6.77 -21.78
C PRO A 10 -7.18 -7.89 -22.43
N GLU A 11 -7.38 -8.11 -23.73
CA GLU A 11 -6.77 -9.22 -24.46
C GLU A 11 -5.25 -9.04 -24.62
N ASP A 12 -4.80 -7.80 -24.86
CA ASP A 12 -3.40 -7.39 -24.86
C ASP A 12 -2.69 -7.75 -23.56
N LEU A 13 -3.28 -7.39 -22.41
CA LEU A 13 -2.72 -7.73 -21.09
C LEU A 13 -2.66 -9.25 -20.87
N LEU A 14 -3.69 -9.98 -21.28
CA LEU A 14 -3.68 -11.44 -21.17
C LEU A 14 -2.57 -12.06 -22.02
N ASN A 15 -2.31 -11.52 -23.21
CA ASN A 15 -1.24 -11.98 -24.09
C ASN A 15 0.13 -11.74 -23.46
N GLU A 16 0.40 -10.53 -22.96
CA GLU A 16 1.65 -10.21 -22.24
C GLU A 16 1.90 -11.14 -21.04
N ILE A 17 0.84 -11.42 -20.26
CA ILE A 17 0.94 -12.34 -19.12
C ILE A 17 1.27 -13.75 -19.58
N ASN A 18 0.63 -14.22 -20.66
CA ASN A 18 0.88 -15.57 -21.18
C ASN A 18 2.30 -15.72 -21.72
N GLU A 19 2.81 -14.73 -22.45
CA GLU A 19 4.19 -14.71 -22.95
C GLU A 19 5.18 -14.81 -21.78
N PHE A 20 5.03 -13.94 -20.78
CA PHE A 20 5.92 -13.94 -19.60
C PHE A 20 5.89 -15.27 -18.83
N VAL A 21 4.69 -15.83 -18.62
CA VAL A 21 4.50 -17.09 -17.90
C VAL A 21 5.13 -18.26 -18.65
N GLN A 22 5.05 -18.26 -19.99
CA GLN A 22 5.68 -19.28 -20.83
C GLN A 22 7.21 -19.19 -20.78
N GLU A 23 7.77 -18.00 -20.99
CA GLU A 23 9.22 -17.76 -20.93
C GLU A 23 9.80 -18.14 -19.58
N SER A 24 9.10 -17.79 -18.50
CA SER A 24 9.52 -18.02 -17.12
C SER A 24 9.16 -19.42 -16.60
N LYS A 25 8.47 -20.25 -17.39
CA LYS A 25 7.97 -21.59 -17.00
C LYS A 25 7.18 -21.59 -15.68
N LEU A 26 6.32 -20.58 -15.49
CA LEU A 26 5.52 -20.41 -14.28
C LEU A 26 4.13 -21.05 -14.42
N ASP A 27 3.49 -21.37 -13.30
CA ASP A 27 2.05 -21.64 -13.31
C ASP A 27 1.29 -20.31 -13.43
N ARG A 28 0.46 -20.19 -14.46
CA ARG A 28 -0.33 -18.97 -14.73
C ARG A 28 -1.17 -18.56 -13.54
N SER A 29 -1.81 -19.52 -12.88
CA SER A 29 -2.70 -19.24 -11.74
C SER A 29 -1.92 -18.76 -10.52
N ALA A 30 -0.77 -19.36 -10.24
CA ALA A 30 0.14 -18.94 -9.18
C ALA A 30 0.68 -17.53 -9.44
N TYR A 31 1.13 -17.27 -10.67
CA TYR A 31 1.62 -15.96 -11.07
C TYR A 31 0.56 -14.87 -10.92
N LEU A 32 -0.65 -15.08 -11.47
CA LEU A 32 -1.75 -14.13 -11.36
C LEU A 32 -2.13 -13.85 -9.91
N ARG A 33 -2.20 -14.88 -9.06
CA ARG A 33 -2.47 -14.70 -7.62
C ARG A 33 -1.41 -13.83 -6.96
N GLU A 34 -0.14 -13.99 -7.33
CA GLU A 34 0.94 -13.21 -6.77
C GLU A 34 0.89 -11.74 -7.20
N VAL A 35 0.65 -11.50 -8.49
CA VAL A 35 0.47 -10.15 -9.03
C VAL A 35 -0.72 -9.47 -8.37
N LEU A 36 -1.87 -10.14 -8.26
CA LEU A 36 -3.05 -9.59 -7.59
C LEU A 36 -2.79 -9.30 -6.11
N ARG A 37 -2.09 -10.18 -5.41
CA ARG A 37 -1.72 -9.98 -4.00
C ARG A 37 -0.83 -8.75 -3.82
N LYS A 38 0.18 -8.59 -4.67
CA LYS A 38 1.09 -7.44 -4.64
C LYS A 38 0.34 -6.14 -4.99
N GLY A 39 -0.41 -6.15 -6.09
CA GLY A 39 -1.21 -5.00 -6.52
C GLY A 39 -2.21 -4.57 -5.46
N PHE A 40 -2.92 -5.52 -4.85
CA PHE A 40 -3.85 -5.23 -3.76
C PHE A 40 -3.16 -4.65 -2.53
N SER A 41 -1.96 -5.13 -2.19
CA SER A 41 -1.19 -4.56 -1.07
C SER A 41 -0.78 -3.12 -1.33
N ILE A 42 -0.35 -2.79 -2.55
CA ILE A 42 0.00 -1.43 -2.96
C ILE A 42 -1.25 -0.53 -2.92
N ASP A 43 -2.35 -0.97 -3.54
CA ASP A 43 -3.64 -0.27 -3.52
C ASP A 43 -4.14 -0.02 -2.08
N LYS A 44 -4.02 -1.01 -1.18
CA LYS A 44 -4.37 -0.82 0.24
C LYS A 44 -3.53 0.30 0.88
N GLN A 45 -2.22 0.34 0.63
CA GLN A 45 -1.35 1.37 1.17
C GLN A 45 -1.77 2.76 0.67
N ASP A 46 -1.97 2.90 -0.63
CA ASP A 46 -2.28 4.20 -1.24
C ASP A 46 -3.64 4.72 -0.75
N ARG A 47 -4.66 3.87 -0.61
CA ARG A 47 -5.95 4.27 -0.03
C ARG A 47 -5.84 4.74 1.42
N LEU A 48 -5.05 4.06 2.26
CA LEU A 48 -4.91 4.45 3.67
C LEU A 48 -4.07 5.72 3.83
N LEU A 49 -3.04 5.89 3.01
CA LEU A 49 -2.26 7.13 2.98
C LEU A 49 -3.08 8.31 2.47
N LEU A 50 -3.99 8.10 1.51
CA LEU A 50 -4.90 9.16 1.07
C LEU A 50 -5.82 9.63 2.20
N LYS A 51 -6.40 8.68 2.97
CA LYS A 51 -7.19 8.99 4.16
C LYS A 51 -6.38 9.72 5.24
N TYR A 52 -5.13 9.34 5.42
CA TYR A 52 -4.21 10.08 6.29
C TYR A 52 -4.08 11.53 5.83
N VAL A 53 -3.73 11.77 4.57
CA VAL A 53 -3.60 13.14 4.02
C VAL A 53 -4.89 13.95 4.18
N GLN A 54 -6.05 13.30 4.07
CA GLN A 54 -7.37 13.91 4.29
C GLN A 54 -7.71 14.15 5.77
N LYS A 55 -6.79 13.84 6.70
CA LYS A 55 -6.98 13.91 8.16
C LYS A 55 -8.12 13.00 8.66
N GLU A 56 -8.51 11.98 7.88
CA GLU A 56 -9.50 10.98 8.28
C GLU A 56 -8.91 9.85 9.13
N LEU A 57 -7.60 9.60 8.99
CA LEU A 57 -6.85 8.64 9.79
C LEU A 57 -5.63 9.30 10.40
N SER A 58 -5.34 8.93 11.64
CA SER A 58 -4.08 9.25 12.31
C SER A 58 -2.93 8.37 11.80
N GLN A 59 -1.70 8.79 12.10
CA GLN A 59 -0.51 7.99 11.80
C GLN A 59 -0.59 6.59 12.43
N MET A 60 -1.08 6.49 13.67
CA MET A 60 -1.11 5.22 14.40
C MET A 60 -2.11 4.25 13.79
N GLU A 61 -3.30 4.73 13.41
CA GLU A 61 -4.31 3.91 12.74
C GLU A 61 -3.80 3.35 11.41
N VAL A 62 -3.06 4.15 10.62
CA VAL A 62 -2.43 3.65 9.39
C VAL A 62 -1.35 2.61 9.69
N CYS A 63 -0.55 2.83 10.73
CA CYS A 63 0.48 1.88 11.16
C CYS A 63 -0.13 0.53 11.58
N GLU A 64 -1.21 0.55 12.36
CA GLU A 64 -1.92 -0.66 12.78
C GLU A 64 -2.53 -1.42 11.59
N GLU A 65 -3.24 -0.72 10.71
CA GLU A 65 -3.90 -1.30 9.54
C GLU A 65 -2.94 -1.92 8.52
N LEU A 66 -1.76 -1.31 8.35
CA LEU A 66 -0.71 -1.79 7.45
C LEU A 66 0.30 -2.70 8.13
N LYS A 67 0.20 -2.86 9.46
CA LYS A 67 1.20 -3.54 10.31
C LYS A 67 2.60 -2.96 10.06
N TRP A 68 2.68 -1.64 9.95
CA TRP A 68 3.93 -0.91 9.83
C TRP A 68 4.35 -0.43 11.19
N ASP A 69 5.65 -0.43 11.43
CA ASP A 69 6.23 0.37 12.48
C ASP A 69 6.22 1.86 12.07
N PRO A 70 6.29 2.79 13.04
CA PRO A 70 6.27 4.22 12.75
C PRO A 70 7.39 4.68 11.79
N TRP A 71 8.57 4.05 11.82
CA TRP A 71 9.68 4.42 10.94
C TRP A 71 9.42 4.04 9.50
N LYS A 72 8.85 2.87 9.28
CA LYS A 72 8.40 2.44 7.96
C LYS A 72 7.35 3.38 7.39
N PHE A 73 6.40 3.86 8.20
CA PHE A 73 5.44 4.88 7.77
C PHE A 73 6.14 6.16 7.30
N LEU A 74 7.08 6.70 8.08
CA LEU A 74 7.84 7.90 7.70
C LEU A 74 8.63 7.71 6.41
N ALA A 75 9.25 6.54 6.21
CA ALA A 75 9.94 6.22 4.97
C ALA A 75 8.99 6.22 3.75
N GLN A 76 7.75 5.75 3.94
CA GLN A 76 6.73 5.71 2.89
C GLN A 76 6.17 7.10 2.57
N LEU A 77 6.03 7.98 3.57
CA LEU A 77 5.71 9.39 3.35
C LEU A 77 6.80 10.07 2.52
N LYS A 78 8.07 9.92 2.92
CA LYS A 78 9.21 10.49 2.19
C LYS A 78 9.28 9.99 0.75
N ALA A 79 9.11 8.68 0.52
CA ALA A 79 9.14 8.09 -0.81
C ALA A 79 8.03 8.63 -1.75
N ARG A 80 6.91 9.09 -1.18
CA ARG A 80 5.77 9.67 -1.91
C ARG A 80 5.71 11.19 -1.84
N ASN A 81 6.73 11.84 -1.30
CA ASN A 81 6.78 13.29 -1.07
C ASN A 81 5.56 13.84 -0.29
N LEU A 82 5.15 13.11 0.75
CA LEU A 82 4.09 13.50 1.69
C LEU A 82 4.70 13.98 3.02
N TYR A 83 3.96 14.81 3.73
CA TYR A 83 4.37 15.39 5.02
C TYR A 83 3.58 14.79 6.18
N LEU A 84 4.12 14.95 7.38
CA LEU A 84 3.36 14.67 8.59
C LEU A 84 2.26 15.72 8.75
N ASN A 85 1.05 15.27 9.09
CA ASN A 85 -0.05 16.13 9.50
C ASN A 85 0.17 16.61 10.94
N VAL A 86 1.24 17.36 11.16
CA VAL A 86 1.54 18.01 12.42
C VAL A 86 1.51 19.49 12.14
N GLU A 87 0.62 20.22 12.80
CA GLU A 87 0.58 21.66 12.69
C GLU A 87 1.71 22.26 13.55
N PHE A 88 2.10 23.50 13.26
CA PHE A 88 3.18 24.16 14.01
C PHE A 88 2.83 24.33 15.50
N GLU A 89 1.55 24.48 15.82
CA GLU A 89 1.02 24.60 17.17
C GLU A 89 1.25 23.31 17.98
N ASP A 90 1.00 22.14 17.37
CA ASP A 90 1.27 20.84 17.98
C ASP A 90 2.76 20.66 18.34
N TRP A 91 3.65 21.28 17.57
CA TRP A 91 5.10 21.22 17.82
C TRP A 91 5.52 22.09 19.00
N LEU A 92 4.88 23.26 19.18
CA LEU A 92 5.13 24.14 20.32
C LEU A 92 4.65 23.48 21.62
N ASP A 93 3.45 22.90 21.61
CA ASP A 93 2.87 22.24 22.78
C ASP A 93 3.70 21.03 23.24
N ALA A 94 4.31 20.29 22.31
CA ALA A 94 5.18 19.16 22.64
C ALA A 94 6.47 19.60 23.37
N ALA A 95 6.96 20.81 23.12
CA ALA A 95 8.15 21.34 23.80
C ALA A 95 7.89 21.72 25.26
N GLU A 96 6.61 21.87 25.65
CA GLU A 96 6.19 22.20 27.01
C GLU A 96 5.95 20.95 27.88
N LEU A 97 5.98 19.75 27.31
CA LEU A 97 5.80 18.50 28.07
C LEU A 97 7.06 18.18 28.90
N PRO A 98 6.92 17.89 30.21
CA PRO A 98 8.04 17.50 31.04
C PRO A 98 8.60 16.13 30.60
N SER A 99 9.93 16.05 30.59
CA SER A 99 10.74 14.87 30.20
C SER A 99 10.51 13.64 31.07
#